data_AF-A0A2G8LGZ2-F1
#
_entry.id   AF-A0A2G8LGZ2-F1
#
_cell.length_a   1.000
_cell.length_b   1.000
_cell.length_c   1.000
_cell.angle_alpha   90.00
_cell.angle_beta   90.00
_cell.angle_gamma   90.00
#
_symmetry.space_group_name_H-M   'P 1'
#
loop_
_entity.id
_entity.type
_entity.pdbx_description
1 polymer ?
#
loop_
_entity_poly.entity_id
_entity_poly.type
_entity_poly.pdbx_seq_one_letter_code
_entity_poly.pdbx_strand_id
1 'polypeptide(L)'
;MEVEEVLRLRNIFEKQLRLEELPRKHLVALCKLHSLLTLMLPSFMLRTRLAGKCSVLQAIDFALRRDGLITIEEQDLKKLCYQRVFDTSDAPPATMHVYLNSWLETSAVLKDSEQSLYLHLPLFKKQL
;
A
#
# COMPACT_ATOMS: atom_id res chain seq x y z
N MET A 1 3.70 -7.33 -11.04
CA MET A 1 4.46 -8.20 -10.13
C MET A 1 3.47 -9.10 -9.42
N GLU A 2 3.68 -10.41 -9.57
CA GLU A 2 2.84 -11.47 -8.99
C GLU A 2 3.04 -11.56 -7.47
N VAL A 3 2.08 -12.18 -6.77
CA VAL A 3 2.15 -12.36 -5.31
C VAL A 3 3.45 -13.07 -4.90
N GLU A 4 3.82 -14.13 -5.61
CA GLU A 4 5.03 -14.92 -5.31
C GLU A 4 6.32 -14.09 -5.40
N GLU A 5 6.40 -13.17 -6.34
CA GLU A 5 7.54 -12.27 -6.50
C GLU A 5 7.64 -11.28 -5.33
N VAL A 6 6.50 -10.79 -4.83
CA VAL A 6 6.43 -9.96 -3.60
C VAL A 6 6.93 -10.77 -2.40
N LEU A 7 6.52 -12.03 -2.27
CA LEU A 7 6.89 -12.87 -1.13
C LEU A 7 8.40 -13.16 -1.06
N ARG A 8 9.10 -13.18 -2.20
CA ARG A 8 10.56 -13.31 -2.25
C ARG A 8 11.29 -12.12 -1.61
N LEU A 9 10.63 -10.96 -1.51
CA LEU A 9 11.20 -9.76 -0.90
C LEU A 9 11.12 -9.77 0.64
N ARG A 10 10.37 -10.69 1.26
CA ARG A 10 10.15 -10.71 2.72
C ARG A 10 11.45 -10.58 3.52
N ASN A 11 12.46 -11.38 3.18
CA ASN A 11 13.73 -11.41 3.91
C ASN A 11 14.46 -10.06 3.90
N ILE A 12 14.41 -9.29 2.79
CA ILE A 12 15.04 -7.96 2.75
C ILE A 12 14.23 -6.93 3.57
N PHE A 13 12.90 -7.05 3.58
CA PHE A 13 12.01 -6.18 4.36
C PHE A 13 11.98 -6.49 5.86
N GLU A 14 12.27 -7.72 6.26
CA GLU A 14 12.44 -8.11 7.67
C GLU A 14 13.81 -7.68 8.22
N LYS A 15 14.80 -7.40 7.36
CA LYS A 15 16.17 -7.09 7.80
C LYS A 15 16.59 -5.66 7.52
N GLN A 16 16.68 -5.28 6.25
CA GLN A 16 17.31 -4.04 5.80
C GLN A 16 16.29 -2.93 5.55
N LEU A 17 15.07 -3.30 5.16
CA LEU A 17 14.01 -2.37 4.82
C LEU A 17 12.88 -2.36 5.86
N ARG A 18 13.14 -2.75 7.11
CA ARG A 18 12.18 -2.51 8.21
C ARG A 18 11.98 -1.01 8.41
N LEU A 19 10.80 -0.58 8.83
CA LEU A 19 10.51 0.86 9.04
C LEU A 19 11.49 1.51 10.02
N GLU A 20 11.97 0.75 11.01
CA GLU A 20 12.94 1.17 12.02
C GLU A 20 14.32 1.47 11.40
N GLU A 21 14.72 0.69 10.39
CA GLU A 21 16.03 0.79 9.73
C GLU A 21 16.05 1.85 8.63
N LEU A 22 14.89 2.30 8.15
CA LEU A 22 14.83 3.26 7.06
C LEU A 22 15.40 4.64 7.47
N PRO A 23 16.32 5.21 6.67
CA PRO A 23 16.81 6.56 6.91
C PRO A 23 15.70 7.58 6.70
N ARG A 24 15.79 8.74 7.37
CA ARG A 24 14.75 9.78 7.31
C ARG A 24 14.34 10.16 5.88
N LYS A 25 15.30 10.26 4.96
CA LYS A 25 15.03 10.57 3.54
C LYS A 25 14.06 9.57 2.90
N HIS A 26 14.19 8.29 3.23
CA HIS A 26 13.34 7.21 2.72
C HIS A 26 11.96 7.27 3.36
N LEU A 27 11.88 7.48 4.68
CA LEU A 27 10.61 7.66 5.39
C LEU A 27 9.81 8.85 4.82
N VAL A 28 10.47 9.97 4.55
CA VAL A 28 9.83 11.14 3.91
C VAL A 28 9.32 10.79 2.51
N ALA A 29 10.09 10.06 1.70
CA ALA A 29 9.67 9.64 0.37
C ALA A 29 8.44 8.71 0.43
N LEU A 30 8.41 7.73 1.34
CA LEU A 30 7.24 6.87 1.55
C LEU A 30 6.03 7.66 2.04
N CYS A 31 6.20 8.58 2.98
CA CYS A 31 5.09 9.43 3.41
C CYS A 31 4.50 10.20 2.22
N LYS A 32 5.34 10.82 1.39
CA LYS A 32 4.89 11.54 0.20
C LYS A 32 4.18 10.62 -0.80
N LEU A 33 4.71 9.40 -1.02
CA LEU A 33 4.09 8.39 -1.88
C LEU A 33 2.65 8.08 -1.43
N HIS A 34 2.43 8.02 -0.12
CA HIS A 34 1.11 7.76 0.49
C HIS A 34 0.33 9.04 0.84
N SER A 35 0.69 10.19 0.27
CA SER A 35 0.05 11.49 0.49
C SER A 35 -0.04 11.92 1.96
N LEU A 36 0.98 11.59 2.75
CA LEU A 36 1.12 11.96 4.16
C LEU A 36 2.01 13.19 4.35
N LEU A 37 1.60 14.08 5.26
CA LEU A 37 2.36 15.27 5.61
C LEU A 37 3.64 14.92 6.40
N THR A 38 4.77 15.54 6.02
CA THR A 38 6.10 15.29 6.60
C THR A 38 6.76 16.50 7.27
N LEU A 39 6.18 17.71 7.16
CA LEU A 39 6.87 18.96 7.49
C LEU A 39 7.29 19.00 8.98
N MET A 40 8.58 19.24 9.23
CA MET A 40 9.20 19.35 10.57
C MET A 40 9.04 18.12 11.48
N LEU A 41 8.67 16.95 10.96
CA LEU A 41 8.52 15.76 11.79
C LEU A 41 9.85 15.02 11.99
N PRO A 42 10.11 14.55 13.23
CA PRO A 42 11.19 13.61 13.51
C PRO A 42 10.87 12.22 12.94
N SER A 43 11.91 11.40 12.75
CA SER A 43 11.77 10.09 12.08
C SER A 43 10.78 9.15 12.76
N PHE A 44 10.70 9.14 14.09
CA PHE A 44 9.76 8.27 14.81
C PHE A 44 8.29 8.62 14.50
N MET A 45 7.96 9.92 14.36
CA MET A 45 6.60 10.34 13.99
C MET A 45 6.27 9.96 12.53
N LEU A 46 7.25 10.03 11.62
CA LEU A 46 7.06 9.56 10.24
C LEU A 46 6.73 8.07 10.21
N ARG A 47 7.44 7.25 11.00
CA ARG A 47 7.15 5.81 11.15
C ARG A 47 5.76 5.58 11.71
N THR A 48 5.36 6.30 12.77
CA THR A 48 4.00 6.19 13.34
C THR A 48 2.92 6.52 12.31
N ARG A 49 3.12 7.55 11.48
CA ARG A 49 2.15 7.88 10.42
C ARG A 49 2.06 6.82 9.35
N LEU A 50 3.20 6.28 8.93
CA LEU A 50 3.26 5.18 7.97
C LEU A 50 2.58 3.92 8.52
N ALA A 51 2.87 3.55 9.76
CA ALA A 51 2.24 2.41 10.44
C ALA A 51 0.72 2.60 10.53
N GLY A 52 0.26 3.77 11.00
CA GLY A 52 -1.17 4.07 11.08
C GLY A 52 -1.86 4.05 9.70
N LYS A 53 -1.23 4.60 8.67
CA LYS A 53 -1.72 4.53 7.28
C LYS A 53 -1.81 3.09 6.78
N CYS A 54 -0.80 2.27 7.06
CA CYS A 54 -0.78 0.84 6.72
C CYS A 54 -1.95 0.12 7.38
N SER A 55 -2.12 0.28 8.70
CA SER A 55 -3.20 -0.37 9.46
C SER A 55 -4.59 0.01 8.96
N VAL A 56 -4.83 1.29 8.64
CA VAL A 56 -6.11 1.73 8.05
C VAL A 56 -6.34 1.05 6.71
N LEU A 57 -5.34 1.02 5.82
CA LEU A 57 -5.49 0.39 4.52
C LEU A 57 -5.70 -1.13 4.60
N GLN A 58 -4.98 -1.82 5.49
CA GLN A 58 -5.15 -3.26 5.71
C GLN A 58 -6.54 -3.59 6.28
N ALA A 59 -7.08 -2.74 7.16
CA ALA A 59 -8.45 -2.90 7.66
C ALA A 59 -9.49 -2.73 6.53
N ILE A 60 -9.28 -1.76 5.65
CA ILE A 60 -10.10 -1.58 4.44
C ILE A 60 -9.96 -2.80 3.52
N ASP A 61 -8.74 -3.28 3.26
CA ASP A 61 -8.51 -4.47 2.43
C ASP A 61 -9.19 -5.72 2.99
N PHE A 62 -9.20 -5.88 4.32
CA PHE A 62 -9.92 -6.96 4.97
C PHE A 62 -11.43 -6.86 4.73
N ALA A 63 -12.02 -5.66 4.91
CA ALA A 63 -13.44 -5.43 4.65
C ALA A 63 -13.80 -5.68 3.17
N LEU A 64 -12.99 -5.17 2.23
CA LEU A 64 -13.18 -5.37 0.79
C LEU A 64 -13.13 -6.84 0.39
N ARG A 65 -12.23 -7.64 0.96
CA ARG A 65 -12.18 -9.08 0.69
C ARG A 65 -13.37 -9.83 1.24
N ARG A 66 -13.88 -9.41 2.42
CA ARG A 66 -15.07 -10.00 3.03
C ARG A 66 -16.33 -9.68 2.23
N ASP A 67 -16.47 -8.44 1.79
CA ASP A 67 -17.72 -7.92 1.19
C ASP A 67 -17.73 -8.04 -0.34
N GLY A 68 -16.56 -8.23 -0.97
CA GLY A 68 -16.38 -8.32 -2.42
C GLY A 68 -16.35 -6.95 -3.12
N LEU A 69 -15.92 -6.94 -4.38
CA LEU A 69 -15.81 -5.70 -5.18
C LEU A 69 -16.99 -5.43 -6.12
N ILE A 70 -17.98 -6.33 -6.18
CA ILE A 70 -19.03 -6.32 -7.21
C ILE A 70 -19.98 -5.11 -7.08
N THR A 71 -20.18 -4.60 -5.87
CA THR A 71 -21.16 -3.53 -5.58
C THR A 71 -20.52 -2.16 -5.37
N ILE A 72 -19.23 -1.99 -5.67
CA ILE A 72 -18.52 -0.73 -5.41
C ILE A 72 -18.81 0.26 -6.55
N GLU A 73 -19.38 1.41 -6.20
CA GLU A 73 -19.58 2.50 -7.15
C GLU A 73 -18.25 3.01 -7.73
N GLU A 74 -18.27 3.47 -8.98
CA GLU A 74 -17.04 3.91 -9.67
C GLU A 74 -16.27 4.99 -8.88
N GLN A 75 -16.97 5.89 -8.20
CA GLN A 75 -16.35 6.94 -7.39
C GLN A 75 -15.55 6.35 -6.23
N ASP A 76 -16.07 5.32 -5.57
CA ASP A 76 -15.39 4.67 -4.46
C ASP A 76 -14.27 3.76 -4.95
N LEU A 77 -14.45 3.09 -6.09
CA LEU A 77 -13.37 2.35 -6.75
C LEU A 77 -12.16 3.26 -7.05
N LYS A 78 -12.41 4.46 -7.58
CA LYS A 78 -11.36 5.49 -7.80
C LYS A 78 -10.67 5.85 -6.49
N LYS A 79 -11.42 6.15 -5.42
CA LYS A 79 -10.83 6.50 -4.11
C LYS A 79 -9.97 5.35 -3.57
N LEU A 80 -10.45 4.12 -3.63
CA LEU A 80 -9.75 2.93 -3.13
C LEU A 80 -8.44 2.69 -3.90
N CYS A 81 -8.47 2.81 -5.23
CA CYS A 81 -7.27 2.69 -6.05
C CYS A 81 -6.27 3.83 -5.77
N TYR A 82 -6.75 5.08 -5.73
CA TYR A 82 -5.92 6.25 -5.43
C TYR A 82 -5.22 6.15 -4.07
N GLN A 83 -5.91 5.65 -3.04
CA GLN A 83 -5.34 5.42 -1.71
C GLN A 83 -4.19 4.40 -1.68
N ARG A 84 -4.11 3.54 -2.70
CA ARG A 84 -3.05 2.55 -2.94
C ARG A 84 -2.03 3.05 -3.98
N VAL A 85 -2.10 4.35 -4.30
CA VAL A 85 -1.18 5.08 -5.20
C VAL A 85 -1.25 4.57 -6.65
N PHE A 86 -2.46 4.19 -7.08
CA PHE A 86 -2.78 3.98 -8.48
C PHE A 86 -3.27 5.29 -9.10
N ASP A 87 -2.86 5.57 -10.34
CA ASP A 87 -3.35 6.73 -11.07
C ASP A 87 -4.73 6.43 -11.67
N THR A 88 -5.74 7.15 -11.20
CA THR A 88 -7.14 6.96 -11.60
C THR A 88 -7.62 7.99 -12.61
N SER A 89 -6.75 8.90 -13.07
CA SER A 89 -7.15 10.06 -13.90
C SER A 89 -7.75 9.61 -15.23
N ASP A 90 -7.10 8.66 -15.90
CA ASP A 90 -7.50 8.15 -17.23
C ASP A 90 -7.76 6.63 -17.22
N ALA A 91 -7.81 5.99 -16.05
CA ALA A 91 -7.96 4.55 -15.94
C ALA A 91 -9.43 4.10 -16.11
N PRO A 92 -9.73 3.16 -17.04
CA PRO A 92 -11.06 2.56 -17.14
C PRO A 92 -11.46 1.81 -15.85
N PRO A 93 -12.76 1.73 -15.51
CA PRO A 93 -13.23 0.98 -14.35
C PRO A 93 -12.73 -0.47 -14.29
N ALA A 94 -12.69 -1.17 -15.43
CA ALA A 94 -12.15 -2.53 -15.51
C ALA A 94 -10.68 -2.62 -15.06
N THR A 95 -9.84 -1.67 -15.45
CA THR A 95 -8.43 -1.61 -15.04
C THR A 95 -8.30 -1.37 -13.54
N MET A 96 -9.12 -0.48 -12.98
CA MET A 96 -9.14 -0.24 -11.53
C MET A 96 -9.58 -1.48 -10.74
N HIS A 97 -10.57 -2.23 -11.24
CA HIS A 97 -10.97 -3.50 -10.63
C HIS A 97 -9.83 -4.53 -10.67
N VAL A 98 -9.15 -4.69 -11.80
CA VAL A 98 -8.01 -5.62 -11.94
C VAL A 98 -6.88 -5.23 -10.97
N TYR A 99 -6.53 -3.94 -10.95
CA TYR A 99 -5.51 -3.43 -10.03
C TYR A 99 -5.88 -3.70 -8.56
N LEU A 100 -7.11 -3.33 -8.16
CA LEU A 100 -7.54 -3.49 -6.77
C LEU A 100 -7.62 -4.97 -6.37
N ASN A 101 -8.12 -5.86 -7.24
CA ASN A 101 -8.08 -7.30 -6.99
C ASN A 101 -6.64 -7.80 -6.79
N SER A 102 -5.72 -7.46 -7.69
CA SER A 102 -4.30 -7.85 -7.56
C SER A 102 -3.66 -7.30 -6.28
N TRP A 103 -4.04 -6.09 -5.86
CA TRP A 103 -3.62 -5.53 -4.58
C TRP A 103 -4.14 -6.37 -3.41
N LEU A 104 -5.44 -6.68 -3.40
CA LEU A 104 -6.09 -7.44 -2.32
C LEU A 104 -5.54 -8.85 -2.18
N GLU A 105 -5.25 -9.53 -3.29
CA GLU A 105 -4.58 -10.83 -3.28
C GLU A 105 -3.21 -10.78 -2.59
N THR A 106 -2.44 -9.71 -2.87
CA THR A 106 -1.14 -9.52 -2.24
C THR A 106 -1.27 -9.14 -0.77
N SER A 107 -2.18 -8.22 -0.45
CA SER A 107 -2.46 -7.78 0.92
C SER A 107 -2.90 -8.95 1.81
N ALA A 108 -3.68 -9.89 1.26
CA ALA A 108 -4.19 -11.05 1.99
C ALA A 108 -3.12 -11.98 2.55
N VAL A 109 -1.96 -12.07 1.89
CA VAL A 109 -0.88 -12.97 2.29
C VAL A 109 0.18 -12.29 3.16
N LEU A 110 0.15 -10.96 3.29
CA LEU A 110 1.07 -10.20 4.13
C LEU A 110 0.63 -10.21 5.59
N LYS A 111 1.60 -10.33 6.51
CA LYS A 111 1.38 -10.27 7.96
C LYS A 111 1.36 -8.83 8.44
N ASP A 112 0.77 -8.59 9.60
CA ASP A 112 0.76 -7.27 10.24
C ASP A 112 2.16 -6.73 10.55
N SER A 113 3.16 -7.61 10.73
CA SER A 113 4.56 -7.23 10.91
C SER A 113 5.25 -6.77 9.61
N GLU A 114 4.63 -6.97 8.45
CA GLU A 114 5.22 -6.71 7.13
C GLU A 114 4.80 -5.33 6.57
N GLN A 115 4.52 -4.37 7.46
CA GLN A 115 4.03 -3.03 7.09
C GLN A 115 4.94 -2.31 6.11
N SER A 116 6.26 -2.44 6.28
CA SER A 116 7.20 -1.81 5.34
C SER A 116 7.03 -2.38 3.93
N LEU A 117 6.92 -3.70 3.78
CA LEU A 117 6.69 -4.33 2.47
C LEU A 117 5.35 -3.87 1.87
N TYR A 118 4.29 -3.87 2.68
CA TYR A 118 2.97 -3.36 2.28
C TYR A 118 3.05 -1.91 1.74
N LEU A 119 3.72 -1.02 2.46
CA LEU A 119 3.88 0.38 2.08
C LEU A 119 4.72 0.58 0.80
N HIS A 120 5.53 -0.41 0.41
CA HIS A 120 6.30 -0.38 -0.83
C HIS A 120 5.59 -1.05 -2.01
N LEU A 121 4.48 -1.76 -1.80
CA LEU A 121 3.72 -2.40 -2.88
C LEU A 121 3.41 -1.50 -4.09
N PRO A 122 3.09 -0.20 -3.93
CA PRO A 122 2.82 0.64 -5.08
C PRO A 122 3.99 0.74 -6.06
N LEU A 123 5.24 0.59 -5.58
CA LEU A 123 6.43 0.62 -6.44
C LEU A 123 6.53 -0.61 -7.34
N PHE A 124 5.93 -1.72 -6.93
CA PHE A 124 5.98 -3.00 -7.65
C PHE A 124 4.72 -3.26 -8.49
N LYS A 125 3.61 -2.60 -8.15
CA LYS A 125 2.30 -2.77 -8.81
C LYS A 125 1.94 -1.65 -9.79
N LYS A 126 2.79 -0.64 -9.98
CA LYS A 126 2.54 0.50 -10.90
C LYS A 126 2.58 0.17 -12.40
N GLN A 127 2.73 -1.11 -12.79
CA GLN A 127 3.03 -1.53 -14.16
C GLN A 127 1.91 -2.39 -14.79
N LEU A 128 0.65 -1.99 -14.60
CA LEU A 128 -0.47 -2.56 -15.35
C LEU A 128 -1.01 -1.53 -16.34
#